data_AF-A0A832R9C8-F1
#
_entry.id   AF-A0A832R9C8-F1
#
_cell.length_a   1.000
_cell.length_b   1.000
_cell.length_c   1.000
_cell.angle_alpha   90.00
_cell.angle_beta   90.00
_cell.angle_gamma   90.00
#
_symmetry.space_group_name_H-M   'P 1'
#
loop_
_entity.id
_entity.type
_entity.pdbx_description
1 polymer ?
#
loop_
_entity_poly.entity_id
_entity_poly.type
_entity_poly.pdbx_seq_one_letter_code
_entity_poly.pdbx_strand_id
1 'polypeptide(L)'
;GKIQMAALKKIRMNITELVMMLREKDIFNINEVDYAILEINGKLSVLKKVKYRNVTNNDLNIPITKPKYMPTQVILDGRLISKNLKEVGISKMWLLKELRKKNIKKISNVIYAEITNDGSLFVDTK
;
A
#
# COMPACT_ATOMS: atom_id res chain seq x y z
N GLY A 1 6.55 -26.74 -5.89
CA GLY A 1 7.15 -26.97 -7.22
C GLY A 1 8.36 -27.90 -7.14
N LYS A 2 9.13 -27.94 -8.23
CA LYS A 2 10.46 -28.58 -8.33
C LYS A 2 11.47 -27.51 -8.79
N ILE A 3 12.68 -27.53 -8.25
CA ILE A 3 13.73 -26.57 -8.63
C ILE A 3 14.22 -26.86 -10.05
N GLN A 4 14.24 -25.84 -10.90
CA GLN A 4 14.68 -25.94 -12.29
C GLN A 4 16.19 -25.67 -12.39
N MET A 5 17.01 -26.69 -12.10
CA MET A 5 18.48 -26.55 -12.07
C MET A 5 19.08 -26.06 -13.40
N ALA A 6 18.52 -26.49 -14.54
CA ALA A 6 18.96 -26.03 -15.85
C ALA A 6 18.70 -24.53 -16.06
N ALA A 7 17.57 -24.02 -15.56
CA ALA A 7 17.25 -22.60 -15.63
C ALA A 7 18.21 -21.78 -14.77
N LEU A 8 18.45 -22.20 -13.52
CA LEU A 8 19.42 -21.57 -12.61
C LEU A 8 20.83 -21.51 -13.24
N LYS A 9 21.29 -22.61 -13.85
CA LYS A 9 22.58 -22.66 -14.55
C LYS A 9 22.65 -21.66 -15.71
N LYS A 10 21.57 -21.53 -16.50
CA LYS A 10 21.51 -20.60 -17.65
C LYS A 10 21.68 -19.14 -17.23
N ILE A 11 21.16 -18.79 -16.05
CA ILE A 11 21.25 -17.44 -15.48
C ILE A 11 22.42 -17.28 -14.50
N ARG A 12 23.31 -18.28 -14.40
CA ARG A 12 24.45 -18.31 -13.47
C ARG A 12 24.07 -18.09 -12.00
N MET A 13 22.87 -18.49 -11.61
CA MET A 13 22.37 -18.41 -10.25
C MET A 13 22.58 -19.74 -9.52
N ASN A 14 23.03 -19.70 -8.29
CA ASN A 14 23.14 -20.86 -7.42
C ASN A 14 21.87 -21.03 -6.56
N ILE A 15 21.71 -22.21 -5.96
CA ILE A 15 20.53 -22.51 -5.14
C ILE A 15 20.46 -21.63 -3.87
N THR A 16 21.61 -21.24 -3.32
CA THR A 16 21.69 -20.39 -2.12
C THR A 16 21.12 -19.01 -2.41
N GLU A 17 21.42 -18.43 -3.57
CA GLU A 17 20.85 -17.16 -4.03
C GLU A 17 19.33 -17.28 -4.17
N LEU A 18 18.81 -18.34 -4.81
CA LEU A 18 17.36 -18.56 -4.90
C LEU A 18 16.72 -18.62 -3.50
N VAL A 19 17.33 -19.34 -2.56
CA VAL A 19 16.83 -19.46 -1.19
C VAL A 19 16.89 -18.12 -0.45
N MET A 20 17.92 -17.31 -0.66
CA MET A 20 18.00 -15.95 -0.11
C MET A 20 16.87 -15.07 -0.64
N MET A 21 16.64 -15.07 -1.96
CA MET A 21 15.56 -14.32 -2.59
C MET A 21 14.16 -14.77 -2.14
N LEU A 22 13.99 -16.04 -1.80
CA LEU A 22 12.75 -16.53 -1.18
C LEU A 22 12.56 -15.97 0.24
N ARG A 23 13.64 -15.91 1.04
CA ARG A 23 13.59 -15.35 2.41
C ARG A 23 13.33 -13.84 2.41
N GLU A 24 13.86 -13.10 1.44
CA GLU A 24 13.53 -11.67 1.22
C GLU A 24 12.02 -11.43 0.96
N LYS A 25 11.26 -12.51 0.68
CA LYS A 25 9.80 -12.49 0.51
C LYS A 25 9.05 -13.22 1.63
N ASP A 26 9.69 -13.39 2.79
CA ASP A 26 9.14 -14.09 3.94
C ASP A 26 8.76 -15.56 3.64
N ILE A 27 9.55 -16.23 2.79
CA ILE A 27 9.40 -17.66 2.48
C ILE A 27 10.65 -18.41 2.93
N PHE A 28 10.59 -18.96 4.13
CA PHE A 28 11.69 -19.73 4.72
C PHE A 28 11.66 -21.21 4.30
N ASN A 29 10.49 -21.73 3.92
CA ASN A 29 10.31 -23.11 3.47
C ASN A 29 9.96 -23.15 1.98
N ILE A 30 10.85 -23.70 1.16
CA ILE A 30 10.63 -23.83 -0.29
C ILE A 30 9.41 -24.70 -0.64
N ASN A 31 8.93 -25.54 0.28
CA ASN A 31 7.71 -26.31 0.08
C ASN A 31 6.44 -25.44 0.04
N GLU A 32 6.51 -24.18 0.49
CA GLU A 32 5.43 -23.21 0.34
C GLU A 32 5.24 -22.74 -1.10
N VAL A 33 6.28 -22.85 -1.92
CA VAL A 33 6.31 -22.32 -3.29
C VAL A 33 5.59 -23.26 -4.25
N ASP A 34 4.63 -22.69 -4.99
CA ASP A 34 4.05 -23.34 -6.16
C ASP A 34 4.92 -23.00 -7.38
N TYR A 35 5.03 -21.71 -7.69
CA TYR A 35 5.84 -21.15 -8.76
C TYR A 35 6.76 -20.04 -8.26
N ALA A 36 7.96 -19.97 -8.83
CA ALA A 36 8.87 -18.85 -8.69
C ALA A 36 9.40 -18.45 -10.07
N ILE A 37 9.31 -17.17 -10.39
CA ILE A 37 9.71 -16.59 -11.68
C ILE A 37 10.76 -15.53 -11.40
N LEU A 38 11.90 -15.59 -12.07
CA LEU A 38 12.90 -14.52 -12.02
C LEU A 38 12.61 -13.52 -13.13
N GLU A 39 12.27 -12.30 -12.76
CA GLU A 39 11.96 -11.20 -13.68
C GLU A 39 13.24 -10.60 -14.28
N ILE A 40 13.10 -9.89 -15.40
CA ILE A 40 14.22 -9.24 -16.11
C ILE A 40 14.97 -8.20 -15.26
N ASN A 41 14.32 -7.64 -14.24
CA ASN A 41 14.92 -6.69 -13.30
C ASN A 41 15.66 -7.39 -12.14
N GLY A 42 15.83 -8.71 -12.21
CA GLY A 42 16.47 -9.51 -11.17
C GLY A 42 15.60 -9.79 -9.95
N LYS A 43 14.34 -9.34 -9.91
CA LYS A 43 13.44 -9.64 -8.79
C LYS A 43 12.81 -11.01 -8.98
N LEU A 44 12.67 -11.74 -7.88
CA LEU A 44 11.85 -12.95 -7.86
C LEU A 44 10.37 -12.54 -7.76
N SER A 45 9.49 -13.27 -8.41
CA SER A 45 8.03 -13.26 -8.24
C SER A 45 7.64 -14.64 -7.75
N VAL A 46 6.85 -14.75 -6.68
CA VAL A 46 6.54 -16.04 -6.05
C VAL A 46 5.05 -16.21 -5.88
N LEU A 47 4.52 -17.32 -6.38
CA LEU A 47 3.18 -17.79 -6.09
C LEU A 47 3.27 -18.89 -5.04
N LYS A 48 2.74 -18.63 -3.84
CA LYS A 48 2.62 -19.64 -2.78
C LYS A 48 1.50 -20.63 -3.13
N LYS A 49 1.65 -21.89 -2.71
CA LYS A 49 0.56 -22.88 -2.76
C LYS A 49 -0.63 -22.37 -1.95
N VAL A 50 -1.84 -22.76 -2.35
CA VAL A 50 -3.11 -22.26 -1.76
C VAL A 50 -3.12 -22.36 -0.23
N LYS A 51 -2.61 -23.43 0.38
CA LYS A 51 -2.60 -23.61 1.84
C LYS A 51 -1.63 -22.70 2.62
N TYR A 52 -0.71 -22.02 1.92
CA TYR A 52 0.30 -21.14 2.52
C TYR A 52 0.16 -19.68 2.10
N ARG A 53 -0.78 -19.36 1.20
CA ARG A 53 -1.06 -17.97 0.80
C ARG A 53 -1.85 -17.26 1.90
N ASN A 54 -1.75 -15.94 1.96
CA ASN A 54 -2.58 -15.13 2.85
C ASN A 54 -4.06 -15.29 2.47
N VAL A 55 -4.93 -15.37 3.49
CA VAL A 55 -6.37 -15.36 3.28
C VAL A 55 -6.80 -14.02 2.69
N THR A 56 -7.72 -14.06 1.74
CA THR A 56 -8.36 -12.87 1.19
C THR A 56 -9.72 -12.65 1.86
N ASN A 57 -10.26 -11.42 1.78
CA ASN A 57 -11.62 -11.15 2.24
C ASN A 57 -12.65 -12.08 1.59
N ASN A 58 -12.41 -12.49 0.33
CA ASN A 58 -13.28 -13.42 -0.39
C ASN A 58 -13.23 -14.85 0.20
N ASP A 59 -12.04 -15.34 0.61
CA ASP A 59 -11.92 -16.65 1.27
C ASP A 59 -12.71 -16.70 2.60
N LEU A 60 -12.87 -15.55 3.26
CA LEU A 60 -13.58 -15.39 4.53
C LEU A 60 -15.04 -14.92 4.39
N ASN A 61 -15.54 -14.72 3.16
CA ASN A 61 -16.85 -14.10 2.90
C ASN A 61 -17.06 -12.75 3.63
N ILE A 62 -15.99 -11.97 3.81
CA ILE A 62 -16.07 -10.65 4.44
C ILE A 62 -16.63 -9.65 3.41
N PRO A 63 -17.72 -8.92 3.72
CA PRO A 63 -18.25 -7.89 2.84
C PRO A 63 -17.20 -6.82 2.53
N ILE A 64 -17.01 -6.53 1.24
CA ILE A 64 -16.06 -5.52 0.80
C ILE A 64 -16.78 -4.16 0.75
N THR A 65 -16.48 -3.29 1.71
CA THR A 65 -16.83 -1.87 1.64
C THR A 65 -15.77 -1.12 0.85
N LYS A 66 -16.12 -0.63 -0.34
CA LYS A 66 -15.21 0.26 -1.09
C LYS A 66 -15.00 1.55 -0.30
N PRO A 67 -13.74 2.02 -0.15
CA PRO A 67 -13.50 3.31 0.47
C PRO A 67 -14.21 4.41 -0.33
N LYS A 68 -14.81 5.37 0.37
CA LYS A 68 -15.57 6.46 -0.24
C LYS A 68 -14.64 7.46 -0.93
N TYR A 69 -13.44 7.63 -0.40
CA TYR A 69 -12.41 8.52 -0.93
C TYR A 69 -11.07 7.80 -1.03
N MET A 70 -10.24 8.23 -1.98
CA MET A 70 -8.81 7.97 -1.91
C MET A 70 -8.20 8.92 -0.87
N PRO A 71 -7.40 8.43 0.10
CA PRO A 71 -6.68 9.29 1.02
C PRO A 71 -5.95 10.39 0.27
N THR A 72 -6.33 11.64 0.54
CA THR A 72 -5.86 12.77 -0.25
C THR A 72 -5.46 13.93 0.64
N GLN A 73 -4.20 14.32 0.53
CA GLN A 73 -3.66 15.47 1.24
C GLN A 73 -4.31 16.78 0.74
N VAL A 74 -4.79 17.62 1.65
CA VAL A 74 -5.44 18.90 1.33
C VAL A 74 -4.74 20.11 1.94
N ILE A 75 -3.92 19.92 2.97
CA ILE A 75 -3.03 20.94 3.54
C ILE A 75 -1.66 20.34 3.76
N LEU A 76 -0.61 21.10 3.41
CA LEU A 76 0.79 20.80 3.71
C LEU A 76 1.52 22.09 4.06
N ASP A 77 2.27 22.10 5.16
CA ASP A 77 3.09 23.23 5.64
C ASP A 77 2.33 24.55 5.69
N GLY A 78 1.10 24.50 6.19
CA GLY A 78 0.23 25.65 6.33
C GLY A 78 -0.33 26.19 5.01
N ARG A 79 -0.20 25.45 3.90
CA ARG A 79 -0.69 25.83 2.57
C ARG A 79 -1.77 24.87 2.08
N LEU A 80 -2.81 25.46 1.50
CA LEU A 80 -3.93 24.73 0.92
C LEU A 80 -3.56 24.14 -0.44
N ILE A 81 -3.74 22.83 -0.60
CA ILE A 81 -3.54 22.14 -1.89
C ILE A 81 -4.88 22.13 -2.64
N SER A 82 -5.17 23.25 -3.32
CA SER A 82 -6.48 23.48 -3.95
C SER A 82 -6.81 22.48 -5.07
N LYS A 83 -5.80 21.94 -5.75
CA LYS A 83 -5.97 20.90 -6.78
C LYS A 83 -6.59 19.64 -6.17
N ASN A 84 -6.00 19.17 -5.07
CA ASN A 84 -6.42 17.95 -4.38
C ASN A 84 -7.85 18.06 -3.83
N LEU A 85 -8.22 19.23 -3.30
CA LEU A 85 -9.61 19.49 -2.89
C LEU A 85 -10.63 19.32 -4.04
N LYS A 86 -10.28 19.78 -5.25
CA LYS A 86 -11.13 19.59 -6.43
C LYS A 86 -11.21 18.13 -6.83
N GLU A 87 -10.10 17.40 -6.78
CA GLU A 87 -10.04 15.97 -7.13
C GLU A 87 -10.93 15.11 -6.22
N VAL A 88 -10.98 15.40 -4.92
CA VAL A 88 -11.91 14.71 -3.99
C VAL A 88 -13.31 15.29 -3.95
N GLY A 89 -13.60 16.33 -4.74
CA GLY A 89 -14.92 16.97 -4.78
C GLY A 89 -15.32 17.69 -3.48
N ILE A 90 -14.34 18.10 -2.65
CA ILE A 90 -14.59 18.76 -1.37
C ILE A 90 -14.32 20.26 -1.51
N SER A 91 -15.27 21.07 -1.04
CA SER A 91 -15.12 22.52 -1.08
C SER A 91 -14.15 23.03 0.00
N LYS A 92 -13.44 24.12 -0.31
CA LYS A 92 -12.63 24.85 0.69
C LYS A 92 -13.46 25.25 1.91
N MET A 93 -14.74 25.58 1.72
CA MET A 93 -15.64 25.95 2.81
C MET A 93 -15.90 24.78 3.77
N TRP A 94 -16.08 23.57 3.24
CA TRP A 94 -16.19 22.36 4.06
C TRP A 94 -14.92 22.15 4.89
N LEU A 95 -13.75 22.24 4.27
CA LEU A 95 -12.46 22.06 4.96
C LEU A 95 -12.30 23.08 6.11
N LEU A 96 -12.60 24.36 5.84
CA LEU A 96 -12.54 25.40 6.87
C LEU A 96 -13.53 25.15 8.02
N LYS A 97 -14.71 24.58 7.73
CA LYS A 97 -15.68 24.19 8.75
C LYS A 97 -15.15 23.05 9.62
N GLU A 98 -14.55 22.02 9.02
CA GLU A 98 -13.97 20.89 9.76
C GLU A 98 -12.76 21.32 10.62
N LEU A 99 -11.89 22.19 10.12
CA LEU A 99 -10.80 22.77 10.91
C LEU A 99 -11.33 23.53 12.13
N ARG A 100 -12.39 24.33 11.95
CA ARG A 100 -13.01 25.08 13.06
C ARG A 100 -13.61 24.17 14.13
N LYS A 101 -14.21 23.03 13.75
CA LYS A 101 -14.70 22.03 14.73
C LYS A 101 -13.57 21.49 15.61
N LYS A 102 -12.34 21.44 15.08
CA LYS A 102 -11.13 21.05 15.79
C LYS A 102 -10.41 22.23 16.47
N ASN A 103 -11.07 23.38 16.64
CA ASN A 103 -10.50 24.62 17.19
C ASN A 103 -9.32 25.23 16.40
N ILE A 104 -9.14 24.85 15.14
CA ILE A 104 -8.07 25.38 14.27
C ILE A 104 -8.61 26.57 13.47
N LYS A 105 -8.09 27.76 13.79
CA LYS A 105 -8.56 29.04 13.19
C LYS A 105 -7.87 29.40 11.87
N LYS A 106 -6.62 29.00 11.69
CA LYS A 106 -5.79 29.37 10.53
C LYS A 106 -5.17 28.13 9.90
N ILE A 107 -5.26 28.05 8.56
CA ILE A 107 -4.59 26.99 7.79
C ILE A 107 -3.08 27.01 8.05
N SER A 108 -2.47 28.18 8.26
CA SER A 108 -1.03 28.34 8.56
C SER A 108 -0.52 27.58 9.79
N ASN A 109 -1.44 27.15 10.68
CA ASN A 109 -1.13 26.42 11.90
C ASN A 109 -1.14 24.90 11.70
N VAL A 110 -1.55 24.43 10.51
CA VAL A 110 -1.64 23.02 10.15
C VAL A 110 -0.35 22.61 9.43
N ILE A 111 0.32 21.55 9.90
CA ILE A 111 1.47 20.95 9.21
C ILE A 111 0.96 20.02 8.11
N TYR A 112 -0.05 19.21 8.43
CA TYR A 112 -0.61 18.21 7.52
C TYR A 112 -2.12 18.11 7.70
N ALA A 113 -2.87 17.99 6.61
CA ALA A 113 -4.24 17.53 6.67
C ALA A 113 -4.59 16.66 5.47
N GLU A 114 -5.37 15.61 5.72
CA GLU A 114 -5.77 14.60 4.75
C GLU A 114 -7.25 14.26 4.89
N ILE A 115 -7.92 14.11 3.76
CA ILE A 115 -9.23 13.46 3.70
C ILE A 115 -9.00 11.96 3.69
N THR A 116 -9.43 11.27 4.73
CA THR A 116 -9.26 9.82 4.88
C THR A 116 -10.24 9.04 4.01
N ASN A 117 -10.04 7.73 3.94
CA ASN A 117 -10.82 6.83 3.09
C ASN A 117 -12.35 6.82 3.36
N ASP A 118 -12.75 7.12 4.60
CA ASP A 118 -14.14 7.26 5.04
C ASP A 118 -14.71 8.68 4.85
N GLY A 119 -13.87 9.64 4.44
CA GLY A 119 -14.22 11.05 4.25
C GLY A 119 -14.05 11.92 5.48
N SER A 120 -13.49 11.39 6.57
CA SER A 120 -13.11 12.20 7.73
C SER A 120 -11.88 13.06 7.41
N LEU A 121 -11.66 14.10 8.23
CA LEU A 121 -10.47 14.95 8.12
C LEU A 121 -9.47 14.59 9.23
N PHE A 122 -8.33 14.04 8.84
CA PHE A 122 -7.14 13.97 9.68
C PHE A 122 -6.40 15.30 9.62
N VAL A 123 -5.90 15.78 10.76
CA VAL A 123 -5.18 17.06 10.86
C VAL A 123 -4.08 16.94 11.90
N ASP A 124 -2.90 17.41 11.55
CA ASP A 124 -1.77 17.61 12.44
C ASP A 124 -1.35 19.10 12.45
N THR A 125 -1.07 19.63 13.63
CA THR A 125 -0.81 21.07 13.85
C THR A 125 0.60 21.31 14.37
N LYS A 126 1.06 22.56 14.22
CA LYS A 126 2.32 23.02 14.81
C LYS A 126 2.27 23.08 16.33
#